data_AF-A0A8B5X5C6-F1
#
_entry.id   AF-A0A8B5X5C6-F1
#
_cell.length_a   1.000
_cell.length_b   1.000
_cell.length_c   1.000
_cell.angle_alpha   90.00
_cell.angle_beta   90.00
_cell.angle_gamma   90.00
#
_symmetry.space_group_name_H-M   'P 1'
#
loop_
_entity.id
_entity.type
_entity.pdbx_description
1 polymer ?
#
loop_
_entity_poly.entity_id
_entity_poly.type
_entity_poly.pdbx_seq_one_letter_code
_entity_poly.pdbx_strand_id
1 'polypeptide(L)' 'MRTVQITLEDDLVSAVDSVASQLHQSRSAFTRDALRAALQKRAEQVREQQQREGYLRQPVEPGEFSDFEDEQAWIN' A
#
# COMPACT_ATOMS: atom_id res chain seq x y z
N MET A 1 -9.58 -8.49 -19.92
CA MET A 1 -9.87 -8.85 -18.50
C MET A 1 -10.13 -10.35 -18.45
N ARG A 2 -9.72 -11.04 -17.38
CA ARG A 2 -10.01 -12.46 -17.17
C ARG A 2 -11.00 -12.58 -16.00
N THR A 3 -12.08 -13.33 -16.19
CA THR A 3 -13.05 -13.62 -15.14
C THR A 3 -12.56 -14.80 -14.31
N VAL A 4 -12.59 -14.65 -13.00
CA VAL A 4 -12.24 -15.70 -12.03
C VAL A 4 -13.36 -15.79 -11.00
N GLN A 5 -13.62 -16.99 -10.49
CA GLN A 5 -14.49 -17.18 -9.33
C GLN A 5 -13.65 -17.10 -8.06
N ILE A 6 -14.15 -16.39 -7.07
CA ILE A 6 -13.55 -16.26 -5.74
C ILE A 6 -14.66 -16.54 -4.72
N THR A 7 -14.30 -17.21 -3.62
CA THR A 7 -15.20 -17.39 -2.48
C THR A 7 -14.84 -16.37 -1.43
N LEU A 8 -15.83 -15.65 -0.92
CA LEU A 8 -15.72 -14.63 0.11
C LEU A 8 -16.84 -14.87 1.11
N GLU A 9 -16.62 -14.46 2.36
CA GLU A 9 -17.63 -14.47 3.40
C GLU A 9 -18.79 -13.54 3.05
N ASP A 10 -20.02 -13.93 3.41
CA ASP A 10 -21.24 -13.22 3.02
C ASP A 10 -21.30 -11.78 3.55
N ASP A 11 -20.74 -11.56 4.74
CA ASP A 11 -20.63 -10.24 5.36
C ASP A 11 -19.67 -9.31 4.59
N LEU A 12 -18.55 -9.86 4.11
CA LEU A 12 -17.61 -9.14 3.26
C LEU A 12 -18.23 -8.78 1.92
N VAL A 13 -18.98 -9.70 1.29
CA VAL A 13 -19.70 -9.40 0.04
C VAL A 13 -20.72 -8.27 0.25
N SER A 14 -21.45 -8.32 1.37
CA SER A 14 -22.43 -7.28 1.72
C SER A 14 -21.78 -5.92 1.94
N ALA A 15 -20.63 -5.87 2.61
CA ALA A 15 -19.86 -4.64 2.81
C ALA A 15 -19.33 -4.08 1.48
N VAL A 16 -18.79 -4.94 0.62
CA VAL A 16 -18.33 -4.57 -0.73
C VAL A 16 -19.46 -3.95 -1.54
N ASP A 17 -20.65 -4.55 -1.52
CA ASP A 17 -21.81 -4.05 -2.26
C ASP A 17 -22.27 -2.68 -1.77
N SER A 18 -22.31 -2.49 -0.45
CA SER A 18 -22.67 -1.21 0.15
C SER A 18 -21.74 -0.10 -0.31
N VAL A 19 -20.42 -0.32 -0.22
CA VAL A 19 -19.42 0.68 -0.59
C VAL A 19 -19.40 0.91 -2.10
N ALA A 20 -19.45 -0.15 -2.91
CA ALA A 20 -19.50 -0.02 -4.36
C ALA A 20 -20.71 0.82 -4.80
N SER A 21 -21.88 0.60 -4.17
CA SER A 21 -23.08 1.42 -4.43
C SER A 21 -22.90 2.88 -4.03
N GLN A 22 -22.31 3.16 -2.87
CA GLN A 22 -22.04 4.53 -2.41
C GLN A 22 -21.09 5.28 -3.34
N LEU A 23 -20.12 4.57 -3.91
CA LEU A 23 -19.14 5.11 -4.86
C LEU A 23 -19.63 5.13 -6.31
N HIS A 24 -20.86 4.69 -6.58
CA HIS A 24 -21.40 4.52 -7.94
C HIS A 24 -20.51 3.63 -8.84
N GLN A 25 -19.87 2.62 -8.25
CA GLN A 25 -19.04 1.64 -8.94
C GLN A 25 -19.73 0.29 -9.02
N SER A 26 -19.35 -0.53 -10.00
CA SER A 26 -19.73 -1.95 -9.96
C SER A 26 -18.92 -2.68 -8.90
N ARG A 27 -19.49 -3.76 -8.33
CA ARG A 27 -18.80 -4.68 -7.41
C ARG A 27 -17.41 -5.06 -7.92
N SER A 28 -17.30 -5.41 -9.20
CA SER A 28 -16.04 -5.82 -9.83
C SER A 28 -15.04 -4.68 -10.00
N ALA A 29 -15.50 -3.44 -10.16
CA ALA A 29 -14.63 -2.27 -10.23
C ALA A 29 -14.02 -1.99 -8.86
N PHE A 30 -14.86 -1.87 -7.84
CA PHE A 30 -14.42 -1.66 -6.46
C PHE A 30 -13.49 -2.78 -5.98
N THR A 31 -13.89 -4.05 -6.15
CA THR A 31 -13.08 -5.20 -5.71
C THR A 31 -11.71 -5.21 -6.38
N ARG A 32 -11.64 -4.85 -7.67
CA ARG A 32 -10.38 -4.80 -8.41
C ARG A 32 -9.48 -3.66 -7.93
N ASP A 33 -10.05 -2.49 -7.65
CA ASP A 33 -9.29 -1.35 -7.15
C ASP A 33 -8.76 -1.64 -5.73
N ALA A 34 -9.58 -2.21 -4.85
CA ALA A 34 -9.17 -2.66 -3.53
C ALA A 34 -8.06 -3.72 -3.59
N LEU A 35 -8.17 -4.71 -4.48
CA LEU A 35 -7.14 -5.74 -4.65
C LEU A 35 -5.81 -5.16 -5.16
N ARG A 36 -5.85 -4.21 -6.10
CA ARG A 36 -4.64 -3.51 -6.56
C ARG A 36 -3.98 -2.72 -5.43
N ALA A 37 -4.77 -2.00 -4.65
CA ALA A 37 -4.25 -1.25 -3.50
C ALA A 37 -3.60 -2.18 -2.46
N ALA A 38 -4.21 -3.33 -2.17
CA ALA A 38 -3.63 -4.32 -1.26
C ALA A 38 -2.30 -4.89 -1.77
N LEU A 39 -2.21 -5.21 -3.07
CA LEU A 39 -0.96 -5.68 -3.69
C LEU A 39 0.14 -4.62 -3.66
N GLN A 40 -0.20 -3.37 -3.94
CA GLN A 40 0.75 -2.25 -3.88
C GLN A 40 1.27 -2.06 -2.44
N LYS A 41 0.36 -2.00 -1.46
CA LYS A 41 0.73 -1.88 -0.04
C LYS A 41 1.64 -3.03 0.40
N ARG A 42 1.37 -4.25 -0.05
CA ARG A 42 2.24 -5.40 0.24
C ARG A 42 3.64 -5.22 -0.35
N ALA A 43 3.75 -4.72 -1.58
CA ALA A 43 5.03 -4.48 -2.22
C ALA A 43 5.83 -3.34 -1.55
N GLU A 44 5.15 -2.31 -1.04
CA GLU A 44 5.76 -1.24 -0.24
C GLU A 44 6.29 -1.79 1.10
N GLN A 45 5.48 -2.54 1.84
CA GLN A 45 5.89 -3.16 3.11
C GLN A 45 7.11 -4.08 2.97
N VAL A 46 7.20 -4.84 1.87
CA VAL A 46 8.37 -5.68 1.61
C VAL A 46 9.62 -4.83 1.41
N ARG A 47 9.53 -3.72 0.69
CA ARG A 47 10.66 -2.80 0.47
C ARG A 47 11.07 -2.12 1.78
N GLU A 48 10.12 -1.65 2.58
CA GLU A 48 10.41 -1.07 3.89
C GLU A 48 11.07 -2.07 4.84
N GLN A 49 10.64 -3.33 4.81
CA GLN A 49 11.24 -4.39 5.62
C GLN A 49 12.69 -4.64 5.18
N GLN A 50 12.94 -4.72 3.87
CA GLN A 50 14.28 -4.87 3.32
C GLN A 50 15.19 -3.69 3.69
N GLN A 51 14.68 -2.46 3.63
CA GLN A 51 15.41 -1.26 4.05
C GLN A 51 15.77 -1.32 5.54
N ARG A 52 14.81 -1.66 6.41
CA ARG A 52 15.06 -1.83 7.85
C ARG A 52 16.10 -2.90 8.13
N GLU A 53 16.00 -4.07 7.50
CA GLU A 53 17.00 -5.13 7.63
C GLU A 53 18.37 -4.72 7.09
N GLY A 54 18.40 -3.92 6.02
CA GLY A 54 19.60 -3.31 5.49
C GLY A 54 20.31 -2.47 6.55
N TYR A 55 19.61 -1.50 7.13
CA TYR A 55 20.18 -0.61 8.15
C TYR A 55 20.49 -1.30 9.48
N LEU A 56 19.78 -2.38 9.83
CA LEU A 56 20.17 -3.20 10.98
C LEU A 56 21.47 -3.97 10.74
N ARG A 57 21.72 -4.42 9.50
CA ARG A 57 22.95 -5.14 9.13
C ARG A 57 24.13 -4.20 8.88
N GLN A 58 23.85 -3.04 8.30
CA GLN A 58 24.83 -2.00 8.01
C GLN A 58 24.26 -0.67 8.52
N PRO A 59 24.59 -0.31 9.78
CA PRO A 59 24.17 0.95 10.35
C PRO A 59 24.61 2.14 9.52
N VAL A 60 23.86 3.22 9.63
CA VAL A 60 24.13 4.50 8.94
C VAL A 60 25.53 5.00 9.31
N GLU A 61 26.31 5.37 8.30
CA GLU A 61 27.62 5.98 8.50
C GLU A 61 27.49 7.47 8.84
N PRO A 62 28.38 8.05 9.65
CA PRO A 62 28.38 9.48 9.92
C PRO A 62 28.47 10.30 8.63
N GLY A 63 27.49 11.17 8.39
CA GLY A 63 27.43 12.01 7.18
C GLY A 63 26.75 11.37 5.97
N GLU A 64 26.20 10.15 6.08
CA GLU A 64 25.51 9.49 4.95
C GLU A 64 24.31 10.31 4.40
N PHE A 65 23.70 11.16 5.22
CA PHE A 65 22.58 12.02 4.85
C PHE A 65 22.88 13.53 4.98
N SER A 66 24.14 13.92 5.18
CA SER A 66 24.50 15.34 5.41
C SER A 66 24.09 16.25 4.25
N ASP A 67 24.11 15.72 3.02
CA ASP A 67 23.74 16.48 1.81
C ASP A 67 22.23 16.83 1.78
N PHE A 68 21.40 16.15 2.58
CA PHE A 68 19.96 16.41 2.70
C PHE A 68 19.63 17.39 3.85
N GLU A 69 20.57 17.67 4.75
CA GLU A 69 20.36 18.56 5.90
C GLU A 69 20.18 20.02 5.49
N ASP A 70 20.91 20.47 4.46
CA ASP A 70 20.83 21.84 3.91
C ASP A 70 19.49 22.12 3.18
N GLU A 71 18.75 21.07 2.81
CA GLU A 71 17.46 21.17 2.12
C GLU A 71 16.24 21.12 3.07
N GLN A 72 16.42 20.85 4.36
CA GLN A 72 15.32 20.79 5.34
C GLN A 72 14.84 22.17 5.82
N ALA A 73 14.36 23.01 4.89
CA ALA A 73 13.71 24.29 5.20
C ALA A 73 12.23 24.13 5.63
N TRP A 74 11.91 23.13 6.47
CA TRP A 74 10.53 22.86 6.92
C TRP A 74 10.16 23.58 8.22
N ILE A 75 10.66 24.80 8.46
CA ILE A 75 10.11 25.71 9.47
C ILE A 75 10.30 27.15 9.00
N ASN A 76 9.22 27.77 8.50
CA ASN A 76 8.92 29.18 8.74
C ASN A 76 7.41 29.33 8.89
#